data_AF-A0A453J6Z6-F1
#
_entry.id   AF-A0A453J6Z6-F1
#
_cell.length_a   1.000
_cell.length_b   1.000
_cell.length_c   1.000
_cell.angle_alpha   90.00
_cell.angle_beta   90.00
_cell.angle_gamma   90.00
#
_symmetry.space_group_name_H-M   'P 1'
#
loop_
_entity.id
_entity.type
_entity.pdbx_description
1 polymer ?
#
loop_
_entity_poly.entity_id
_entity_poly.type
_entity_poly.pdbx_seq_one_letter_code
_entity_poly.pdbx_strand_id
1 'polypeptide(L)'
;IAGFNSTLRQGNITHHEYIQVGKGRDVGLNQIALFEGKVAGGNGEQVLSRDIYRLGQLFDFFRMLSFYVTTVGFYFCTMVILYLIRYVMFFL
;
A
#
# COMPACT_ATOMS: atom_id res chain seq x y z
N ILE A 1 2.57 -2.00 -11.09
CA ILE A 1 1.74 -0.84 -10.69
C ILE A 1 0.96 -0.36 -11.91
N ALA A 2 -0.27 -0.85 -12.09
CA ALA A 2 -1.13 -0.45 -13.21
C ALA A 2 -1.98 0.79 -12.86
N GLY A 3 -2.35 0.95 -11.59
CA GLY A 3 -3.20 2.03 -11.09
C GLY A 3 -2.59 3.43 -11.28
N PHE A 4 -1.32 3.64 -10.94
CA PHE A 4 -0.70 4.97 -11.11
C PHE A 4 -0.58 5.38 -12.56
N ASN A 5 -0.19 4.45 -13.44
CA ASN A 5 -0.15 4.71 -14.87
C ASN A 5 -1.55 5.01 -15.44
N SER A 6 -2.61 4.40 -14.87
CA SER A 6 -3.99 4.74 -15.21
C SER A 6 -4.37 6.15 -14.75
N THR A 7 -4.09 6.49 -13.50
CA THR A 7 -4.37 7.84 -12.95
C THR A 7 -3.57 8.93 -13.67
N LEU A 8 -2.31 8.67 -14.00
CA LEU A 8 -1.46 9.59 -14.77
C LEU A 8 -1.97 9.78 -16.21
N ARG A 9 -2.69 8.78 -16.76
CA ARG A 9 -3.34 8.79 -18.08
C ARG A 9 -4.82 9.17 -18.03
N GLN A 10 -5.29 9.78 -16.95
CA GLN A 10 -6.68 10.24 -16.78
C GLN A 10 -7.73 9.12 -16.86
N GLY A 11 -7.34 7.87 -16.54
CA GLY A 11 -8.28 6.78 -16.26
C GLY A 11 -8.86 6.04 -17.46
N ASN A 12 -8.49 6.37 -18.71
CA ASN A 12 -8.98 5.64 -19.88
C ASN A 12 -8.04 4.49 -20.27
N ILE A 13 -8.20 3.33 -19.66
CA ILE A 13 -7.48 2.09 -20.00
C ILE A 13 -8.48 0.96 -20.20
N THR A 14 -8.47 0.35 -21.37
CA THR A 14 -9.24 -0.86 -21.67
C THR A 14 -8.61 -2.06 -20.95
N HIS A 15 -9.26 -2.53 -19.89
CA HIS A 15 -8.83 -3.72 -19.16
C HIS A 15 -9.36 -4.99 -19.84
N HIS A 16 -8.46 -5.80 -20.39
CA HIS A 16 -8.78 -7.18 -20.77
C HIS A 16 -8.57 -8.07 -19.56
N GLU A 17 -9.67 -8.48 -18.91
CA GLU A 17 -9.62 -9.43 -17.80
C GLU A 17 -9.31 -10.83 -18.33
N TYR A 18 -8.22 -11.42 -17.84
CA TYR A 18 -7.97 -12.84 -17.94
C TYR A 18 -8.29 -13.46 -16.58
N ILE A 19 -9.40 -14.21 -16.49
CA ILE A 19 -9.69 -15.03 -15.31
C ILE A 19 -8.64 -16.13 -15.24
N GLN A 20 -7.69 -15.98 -14.32
CA GLN A 20 -6.75 -17.02 -13.99
C GLN A 20 -7.42 -17.97 -12.99
N VAL A 21 -7.57 -19.24 -13.35
CA VAL A 21 -8.02 -20.30 -12.43
C VAL A 21 -6.91 -20.51 -11.41
N GLY A 22 -7.03 -19.86 -10.24
CA GLY A 22 -6.06 -19.95 -9.16
C GLY A 22 -6.16 -21.29 -8.43
N LYS A 23 -5.02 -21.98 -8.26
CA LYS A 23 -4.92 -23.03 -7.24
C LYS A 23 -4.97 -22.39 -5.85
N GLY A 24 -5.65 -23.06 -4.91
CA GLY A 24 -5.70 -22.64 -3.51
C GLY A 24 -4.28 -22.45 -2.97
N ARG A 25 -4.06 -21.31 -2.32
CA ARG A 25 -2.80 -20.96 -1.66
C ARG A 25 -3.01 -21.15 -0.16
N ASP A 26 -2.10 -21.85 0.52
CA ASP A 26 -2.27 -22.12 1.96
C ASP A 26 -2.26 -20.82 2.77
N VAL A 27 -3.40 -20.45 3.36
CA VAL A 27 -3.57 -19.18 4.09
C VAL A 27 -3.07 -19.29 5.55
N GLY A 28 -1.99 -20.03 5.78
CA GLY A 28 -1.37 -20.14 7.09
C GLY A 28 -0.71 -18.83 7.52
N LEU A 29 -0.61 -18.59 8.84
CA LEU A 29 -0.05 -17.36 9.40
C LEU A 29 1.33 -16.98 8.81
N ASN A 30 2.20 -17.97 8.57
CA ASN A 30 3.50 -17.75 7.93
C ASN A 30 3.37 -17.22 6.48
N GLN A 31 2.40 -17.71 5.69
CA GLN A 31 2.18 -17.20 4.34
C GLN A 31 1.56 -15.79 4.35
N ILE A 32 0.68 -15.51 5.32
CA ILE A 32 0.11 -14.17 5.49
C ILE A 32 1.22 -13.17 5.85
N ALA A 33 2.11 -13.52 6.79
CA ALA A 33 3.24 -12.66 7.15
C ALA A 33 4.18 -12.38 5.96
N LEU A 34 4.47 -13.40 5.15
CA LEU A 34 5.26 -13.25 3.93
C LEU A 34 4.55 -12.41 2.85
N PHE A 35 3.22 -12.49 2.79
CA PHE A 35 2.43 -11.67 1.88
C PHE A 35 2.44 -10.19 2.30
N GLU A 36 2.18 -9.90 3.57
CA GLU A 36 2.24 -8.54 4.12
C GLU A 36 3.63 -7.93 3.94
N GLY A 37 4.70 -8.71 4.17
CA GLY A 37 6.08 -8.26 3.90
C GLY A 37 6.32 -7.90 2.44
N LYS A 38 5.75 -8.64 1.48
CA LYS A 38 5.82 -8.30 0.06
C LYS A 38 5.04 -7.03 -0.28
N VAL A 39 3.85 -6.87 0.29
CA VAL A 39 3.03 -5.66 0.10
C VAL A 39 3.76 -4.44 0.66
N ALA A 40 4.33 -4.54 1.86
CA ALA A 40 5.12 -3.48 2.48
C ALA A 40 6.37 -3.12 1.67
N GLY A 41 7.15 -4.11 1.24
CA GLY A 41 8.32 -3.89 0.38
C GLY A 41 7.96 -3.23 -0.95
N GLY A 42 6.88 -3.70 -1.58
CA GLY A 42 6.35 -3.08 -2.80
C GLY A 42 5.91 -1.63 -2.59
N ASN A 43 5.29 -1.32 -1.45
CA ASN A 43 4.88 0.05 -1.13
C ASN A 43 6.09 0.97 -0.85
N GLY A 44 7.15 0.46 -0.22
CA GLY A 44 8.38 1.22 0.02
C GLY A 44 9.08 1.65 -1.28
N GLU A 45 9.31 0.71 -2.19
CA GLU A 45 9.88 0.99 -3.53
C GLU A 45 8.97 1.92 -4.34
N GLN A 46 7.66 1.74 -4.19
CA GLN A 46 6.66 2.57 -4.83
C GLN A 46 6.75 4.02 -4.34
N VAL A 47 6.83 4.29 -3.04
CA VAL A 47 6.96 5.65 -2.47
C VAL A 47 8.18 6.41 -3.01
N LEU A 48 9.26 5.70 -3.32
CA LEU A 48 10.49 6.26 -3.90
C LEU A 48 10.43 6.41 -5.43
N SER A 49 9.38 5.92 -6.08
CA SER A 49 9.27 5.91 -7.53
C SER A 49 8.99 7.30 -8.13
N ARG A 50 9.52 7.52 -9.35
CA ARG A 50 9.30 8.76 -10.12
C ARG A 50 7.83 9.00 -10.48
N ASP A 51 7.04 7.93 -10.55
CA ASP A 51 5.62 8.01 -10.87
C ASP A 51 4.84 8.69 -9.75
N ILE A 52 5.20 8.44 -8.49
CA ILE A 52 4.59 9.11 -7.34
C ILE A 52 5.00 10.56 -7.22
N TYR A 53 6.26 10.89 -7.54
CA TYR A 53 6.67 12.29 -7.61
C TYR A 53 5.80 13.08 -8.60
N ARG A 54 5.56 12.52 -9.80
CA ARG A 54 4.70 13.14 -10.82
C ARG A 54 3.24 13.18 -10.38
N LEU A 55 2.73 12.07 -9.82
CA LEU A 55 1.35 11.97 -9.34
C LEU A 55 1.06 12.96 -8.22
N GLY A 56 2.03 13.20 -7.34
CA GLY A 56 1.95 14.18 -6.25
C GLY A 56 1.79 15.62 -6.74
N GLN A 57 2.38 15.97 -7.89
CA GLN A 57 2.17 17.30 -8.49
C GLN A 57 0.78 17.48 -9.11
N LEU A 58 0.06 16.38 -9.38
CA LEU A 58 -1.27 16.37 -10.01
C LEU A 58 -2.41 16.22 -8.99
N PHE A 59 -2.12 15.92 -7.72
CA PHE A 59 -3.13 15.67 -6.68
C PHE A 59 -3.51 16.94 -5.90
N ASP A 60 -4.83 17.13 -5.73
CA ASP A 60 -5.36 18.08 -4.75
C ASP A 60 -5.13 17.59 -3.32
N PHE A 61 -5.19 18.51 -2.35
CA PHE A 61 -4.95 18.25 -0.93
C PHE A 61 -5.71 17.02 -0.39
N PHE A 62 -7.01 16.89 -0.66
CA PHE A 62 -7.81 15.76 -0.18
C PHE A 62 -7.40 14.42 -0.81
N ARG A 63 -7.03 14.42 -2.09
CA ARG A 63 -6.57 13.22 -2.80
C ARG A 63 -5.18 12.80 -2.31
N MET A 64 -4.34 13.78 -1.96
CA MET A 64 -3.04 13.54 -1.34
C MET A 64 -3.20 12.94 0.07
N LEU A 65 -4.23 13.34 0.84
CA LEU A 65 -4.53 12.73 2.13
C LEU A 65 -4.97 11.27 2.01
N SER A 66 -5.83 10.94 1.05
CA SER A 66 -6.22 9.54 0.77
C SER A 66 -5.01 8.68 0.36
N PHE A 67 -4.11 9.24 -0.44
CA PHE A 67 -2.85 8.58 -0.81
C PHE A 67 -1.93 8.36 0.41
N TYR A 68 -1.83 9.35 1.31
CA TYR A 68 -1.06 9.23 2.54
C TYR A 68 -1.58 8.10 3.44
N VAL A 69 -2.89 8.04 3.68
CA VAL A 69 -3.49 7.01 4.55
C VAL A 69 -3.27 5.60 4.01
N THR A 70 -3.28 5.42 2.68
CA THR A 70 -3.16 4.08 2.05
C THR A 70 -1.71 3.63 1.81
N THR A 71 -0.73 4.52 2.01
CA THR A 71 0.69 4.23 1.81
C THR A 71 1.44 4.35 3.12
N VAL A 72 2.30 5.36 3.25
CA VAL A 72 3.20 5.54 4.39
C VAL A 72 2.45 5.76 5.70
N GLY A 73 1.31 6.47 5.64
CA GLY A 73 0.50 6.80 6.82
C GLY A 73 0.00 5.56 7.56
N PHE A 74 -0.44 4.53 6.82
CA PHE A 74 -0.89 3.27 7.43
C PHE A 74 0.20 2.62 8.28
N TYR A 75 1.40 2.44 7.71
CA TYR A 75 2.54 1.80 8.39
C TYR A 75 3.05 2.63 9.56
N PHE A 76 3.09 3.94 9.42
CA PHE A 76 3.48 4.84 10.50
C PHE A 76 2.50 4.75 11.67
N CYS A 77 1.20 4.81 11.41
CA CYS A 77 0.17 4.67 12.44
C CYS A 77 0.23 3.30 13.12
N THR A 78 0.41 2.20 12.38
CA THR A 78 0.57 0.87 12.99
C THR A 78 1.81 0.80 13.87
N MET A 79 2.93 1.38 13.44
CA MET A 79 4.15 1.46 14.23
C MET A 79 3.90 2.19 15.56
N VAL A 80 3.27 3.37 15.52
CA VAL A 80 2.95 4.16 16.72
C VAL A 80 2.06 3.38 17.68
N ILE A 81 1.00 2.74 17.17
CA ILE A 81 0.08 1.93 17.98
C ILE A 81 0.84 0.78 18.68
N LEU A 82 1.72 0.07 17.97
CA LEU A 82 2.51 -1.02 18.55
C LEU A 82 3.46 -0.52 19.65
N TYR A 83 4.11 0.63 19.45
CA TYR A 83 4.95 1.23 20.50
C TYR A 83 4.14 1.64 21.72
N LEU A 84 2.97 2.24 21.50
CA LEU A 84 2.09 2.70 22.57
C LEU A 84 1.55 1.52 23.40
N ILE A 85 1.11 0.45 22.73
CA ILE A 85 0.69 -0.80 23.39
C ILE A 85 1.85 -1.39 24.21
N ARG A 86 3.06 -1.47 23.64
CA ARG A 86 4.23 -1.99 24.36
C ARG A 86 4.58 -1.15 25.58
N TYR A 87 4.49 0.17 25.47
CA TYR A 87 4.72 1.07 26.59
C TYR A 87 3.69 0.83 27.70
N VAL A 88 2.40 0.76 27.35
CA VAL A 88 1.32 0.51 28.33
C VAL A 88 1.47 -0.85 29.01
N MET A 89 1.73 -1.93 28.26
CA MET A 89 1.95 -3.28 28.83
C MET A 89 3.19 -3.39 29.71
N PHE A 90 4.17 -2.52 29.54
CA PHE A 90 5.40 -2.53 30.34
C PHE A 90 5.26 -1.72 31.63
N PHE A 91 4.46 -0.65 31.61
CA PHE A 91 4.24 0.23 32.76
C PHE A 91 3.01 -0.14 33.61
N LEU A 92 2.12 -0.98 33.10
CA LEU A 92 1.03 -1.62 33.84
C LEU A 92 1.49 -2.99 34.36
#